data_AF-A0A6G3BWM9-F1
#
_entry.id   AF-A0A6G3BWM9-F1
#
_cell.length_a   1.000
_cell.length_b   1.000
_cell.length_c   1.000
_cell.angle_alpha   90.00
_cell.angle_beta   90.00
_cell.angle_gamma   90.00
#
_symmetry.space_group_name_H-M   'P 1'
#
loop_
_entity.id
_entity.type
_entity.pdbx_description
1 polymer ?
#
loop_
_entity_poly.entity_id
_entity_poly.type
_entity_poly.pdbx_seq_one_letter_code
_entity_poly.pdbx_strand_id
1 'polypeptide(L)'
;MKHIGAVQVVVTADDFDREPTTAELDAIASETPLIVAEVELLDVQISLLDRPATEWDTRRLRRARRKVLTARRELTNRGTTVPGEVA
;
A
#
# COMPACT_ATOMS: atom_id res chain seq x y z
N MET A 1 16.29 -12.91 37.05
CA MET A 1 16.20 -12.04 35.86
C MET A 1 15.29 -10.87 36.20
N LYS A 2 15.65 -9.64 35.81
CA LYS A 2 14.83 -8.44 36.05
C LYS A 2 14.01 -8.19 34.79
N HIS A 3 12.69 -8.37 34.87
CA HIS A 3 11.79 -8.03 33.76
C HIS A 3 11.61 -6.50 33.75
N ILE A 4 11.93 -5.87 32.62
CA ILE A 4 11.51 -4.48 32.35
C ILE A 4 10.05 -4.58 31.89
N GLY A 5 9.12 -4.53 32.85
CA GLY A 5 7.70 -4.41 32.54
C GLY A 5 7.39 -2.96 32.17
N ALA A 6 6.62 -2.74 31.10
CA ALA A 6 6.11 -1.41 30.76
C ALA A 6 5.12 -0.95 31.85
N VAL A 7 5.50 0.04 32.66
CA VAL A 7 4.69 0.58 33.76
C VAL A 7 3.82 1.76 33.25
N GLN A 8 3.06 1.55 32.18
CA GLN A 8 2.06 2.52 31.73
C GLN A 8 0.87 1.76 31.11
N VAL A 9 -0.24 1.71 31.85
CA VAL A 9 -1.52 1.11 31.42
C VAL A 9 -2.03 1.73 30.11
N VAL A 10 -1.72 3.00 29.85
CA VAL A 10 -2.08 3.69 28.59
C VAL A 10 -1.39 3.08 27.36
N VAL A 11 -0.18 2.54 27.51
CA VAL A 11 0.60 1.92 26.41
C VAL A 11 0.33 0.42 26.31
N THR A 12 -0.23 -0.18 27.36
CA THR A 12 -0.57 -1.61 27.47
C THR A 12 -2.09 -1.84 27.46
N ALA A 13 -2.86 -0.86 26.99
CA ALA A 13 -4.29 -1.03 26.78
C ALA A 13 -4.53 -2.10 25.71
N ASP A 14 -5.55 -2.95 25.94
CA ASP A 14 -5.93 -4.11 25.08
C ASP A 14 -6.02 -3.78 23.58
N ASP A 15 -6.22 -2.52 23.21
CA ASP A 15 -6.26 -2.06 21.81
C ASP A 15 -4.95 -2.29 21.05
N PHE A 16 -3.79 -2.37 21.73
CA PHE A 16 -2.50 -2.68 21.10
C PHE A 16 -2.13 -4.16 21.09
N ASP A 17 -2.68 -4.95 22.02
CA ASP A 17 -2.42 -6.39 22.14
C ASP A 17 -3.50 -7.25 21.42
N ARG A 18 -4.50 -6.63 20.78
CA ARG A 18 -5.48 -7.33 19.96
C ARG A 18 -4.99 -7.60 18.54
N GLU A 19 -5.48 -8.70 17.95
CA GLU A 19 -5.31 -8.94 16.52
C GLU A 19 -6.07 -7.89 15.68
N PRO A 20 -5.60 -7.59 14.45
CA PRO A 20 -6.34 -6.76 13.52
C PRO A 20 -7.73 -7.34 13.26
N THR A 21 -8.74 -6.47 13.20
CA THR A 21 -10.08 -6.85 12.78
C THR A 21 -10.08 -7.22 11.29
N THR A 22 -11.09 -7.97 10.86
CA THR A 22 -11.26 -8.30 9.44
C THR A 22 -11.37 -7.05 8.56
N ALA A 23 -12.06 -6.01 9.04
CA ALA A 23 -12.20 -4.74 8.32
C ALA A 23 -10.85 -4.01 8.16
N GLU A 24 -9.99 -4.05 9.17
CA GLU A 24 -8.62 -3.50 9.08
C GLU A 24 -7.76 -4.31 8.12
N LEU A 25 -7.86 -5.65 8.13
CA LEU A 25 -7.17 -6.52 7.18
C LEU A 25 -7.65 -6.29 5.74
N ASP A 26 -8.95 -6.12 5.55
CA ASP A 26 -9.54 -5.82 4.24
C ASP A 26 -9.09 -4.46 3.72
N ALA A 27 -8.96 -3.46 4.59
CA ALA A 27 -8.42 -2.15 4.24
C ALA A 27 -6.97 -2.27 3.72
N ILE A 28 -6.11 -3.03 4.41
CA ILE A 28 -4.73 -3.31 3.97
C ILE A 28 -4.72 -4.08 2.64
N ALA A 29 -5.55 -5.12 2.52
CA ALA A 29 -5.66 -5.91 1.30
C ALA A 29 -6.11 -5.03 0.11
N SER A 30 -6.94 -4.03 0.37
CA SER A 30 -7.42 -3.09 -0.65
C SER A 30 -6.29 -2.27 -1.29
N GLU A 31 -5.21 -2.00 -0.54
CA GLU A 31 -4.05 -1.22 -0.98
C GLU A 31 -3.01 -2.05 -1.75
N THR A 32 -3.02 -3.37 -1.57
CA THR A 32 -2.05 -4.30 -2.16
C THR A 32 -1.83 -4.11 -3.68
N PRO A 33 -2.88 -3.93 -4.52
CA PRO A 33 -2.70 -3.71 -5.95
C PRO A 33 -1.87 -2.46 -6.29
N LEU A 34 -2.03 -1.38 -5.51
CA LEU A 34 -1.24 -0.15 -5.68
C LEU A 34 0.22 -0.40 -5.31
N ILE A 35 0.45 -1.02 -4.15
CA ILE A 35 1.80 -1.32 -3.67
C ILE A 35 2.57 -2.17 -4.70
N VAL A 36 1.93 -3.21 -5.24
CA VAL A 36 2.55 -4.07 -6.27
C VAL A 36 2.89 -3.26 -7.54
N ALA A 37 2.01 -2.36 -7.98
CA ALA A 37 2.28 -1.51 -9.14
C ALA A 37 3.44 -0.53 -8.90
N GLU A 38 3.56 0.02 -7.69
CA GLU A 38 4.66 0.91 -7.29
C GLU A 38 5.99 0.16 -7.20
N VAL A 39 6.00 -1.08 -6.68
CA VAL A 39 7.17 -1.97 -6.70
C VAL A 39 7.60 -2.28 -8.14
N GLU A 40 6.66 -2.62 -9.04
CA GLU A 40 7.00 -2.87 -10.45
C GLU A 40 7.62 -1.63 -11.12
N LEU A 41 7.12 -0.43 -10.80
CA LEU A 41 7.71 0.82 -11.29
C LEU A 41 9.12 1.01 -10.74
N LEU A 42 9.32 0.77 -9.45
CA LEU A 42 10.62 0.90 -8.80
C LEU A 42 11.63 -0.09 -9.40
N ASP A 43 11.25 -1.34 -9.63
CA ASP A 43 12.10 -2.34 -10.29
C ASP A 43 12.57 -1.88 -11.67
N VAL A 44 11.65 -1.30 -12.45
CA VAL A 44 12.01 -0.72 -13.76
C VAL A 44 12.98 0.45 -13.58
N GLN A 45 12.74 1.35 -12.64
CA GLN A 45 13.64 2.49 -12.40
C GLN A 45 15.03 2.05 -11.96
N ILE A 46 15.11 1.09 -11.02
CA ILE A 46 16.37 0.52 -10.53
C ILE A 46 17.15 -0.11 -11.69
N SER A 47 16.48 -0.90 -12.55
CA SER A 47 17.13 -1.55 -13.70
C SER A 47 17.74 -0.57 -14.73
N LEU A 48 17.35 0.72 -14.67
CA LEU A 48 17.84 1.77 -15.56
C LEU A 48 18.93 2.64 -14.92
N LEU A 49 19.25 2.44 -13.64
CA LEU A 49 20.35 3.18 -12.99
C LEU A 49 21.72 2.73 -13.51
N ASP A 50 21.87 1.45 -13.88
CA ASP A 50 23.16 0.86 -14.24
C ASP A 50 23.52 0.97 -15.73
N ARG A 51 22.61 1.52 -16.56
CA ARG A 51 22.79 1.52 -18.03
C ARG A 51 22.01 2.62 -18.75
N PRO A 52 22.44 3.07 -19.94
CA PRO A 52 21.63 3.95 -20.76
C PRO A 52 20.32 3.26 -21.17
N ALA A 53 19.20 3.99 -21.03
CA ALA A 53 17.88 3.47 -21.33
C ALA A 53 17.68 3.26 -22.84
N THR A 54 17.17 2.08 -23.21
CA THR A 54 16.73 1.79 -24.58
C THR A 54 15.31 2.32 -24.83
N GLU A 55 14.86 2.31 -26.09
CA GLU A 55 13.46 2.63 -26.40
C GLU A 55 12.47 1.68 -25.72
N TRP A 56 12.83 0.39 -25.61
CA TRP A 56 12.02 -0.63 -24.95
C TRP A 56 11.91 -0.35 -23.46
N ASP A 57 13.00 0.04 -22.82
CA ASP A 57 13.02 0.46 -21.42
C ASP A 57 12.10 1.65 -21.19
N THR A 58 12.14 2.63 -22.10
CA THR A 58 11.27 3.81 -22.01
C THR A 58 9.79 3.43 -22.15
N ARG A 59 9.45 2.48 -23.03
CA ARG A 59 8.09 1.92 -23.15
C ARG A 59 7.67 1.20 -21.87
N ARG A 60 8.57 0.37 -21.31
CA ARG A 60 8.34 -0.36 -20.06
C ARG A 60 8.09 0.59 -18.89
N LEU A 61 8.91 1.64 -18.76
CA LEU A 61 8.75 2.69 -17.75
C LEU A 61 7.40 3.41 -17.88
N ARG A 62 6.99 3.77 -19.10
CA ARG A 62 5.66 4.37 -19.34
C ARG A 62 4.53 3.43 -18.95
N ARG A 63 4.65 2.14 -19.25
CA ARG A 63 3.64 1.13 -18.89
C ARG A 63 3.52 0.98 -17.37
N ALA A 64 4.65 0.87 -16.67
CA ALA A 64 4.67 0.77 -15.21
C ALA A 64 4.06 2.01 -14.54
N ARG A 65 4.41 3.22 -15.01
CA ARG A 65 3.78 4.48 -14.53
C ARG A 65 2.27 4.49 -14.74
N ARG A 66 1.79 4.04 -15.91
CA ARG A 66 0.34 3.96 -16.19
C ARG A 66 -0.38 2.97 -15.26
N LYS A 67 0.24 1.83 -14.95
CA LYS A 67 -0.31 0.87 -13.97
C LYS A 67 -0.49 1.50 -12.59
N VAL A 68 0.51 2.23 -12.09
CA VAL A 68 0.41 2.95 -10.81
C VAL A 68 -0.76 3.93 -10.82
N LEU A 69 -0.89 4.74 -11.88
CA LEU A 69 -1.98 5.71 -11.99
C LEU A 69 -3.37 5.04 -12.01
N THR A 70 -3.51 3.91 -12.73
CA THR A 70 -4.74 3.11 -12.73
C THR A 70 -5.05 2.57 -11.34
N ALA A 71 -4.08 1.95 -10.66
CA ALA A 71 -4.27 1.39 -9.33
C ALA A 71 -4.62 2.47 -8.28
N ARG A 72 -3.98 3.65 -8.35
CA ARG A 72 -4.33 4.79 -7.50
C ARG A 72 -5.77 5.24 -7.72
N ARG A 73 -6.17 5.40 -8.99
CA ARG A 73 -7.56 5.76 -9.34
C ARG A 73 -8.56 4.74 -8.79
N GLU A 74 -8.28 3.44 -8.94
CA GLU A 74 -9.15 2.37 -8.45
C GLU A 74 -9.23 2.35 -6.91
N LEU A 75 -8.11 2.61 -6.21
CA LEU A 75 -8.10 2.73 -4.75
C LEU A 75 -8.91 3.94 -4.27
N THR A 76 -8.68 5.12 -4.86
CA THR A 76 -9.45 6.34 -4.53
C THR A 76 -10.96 6.14 -4.76
N ASN A 77 -11.33 5.53 -5.89
CA ASN A 77 -12.74 5.29 -6.22
C ASN A 77 -13.42 4.30 -5.26
N ARG A 78 -12.69 3.31 -4.72
CA ARG A 78 -13.20 2.39 -3.70
C ARG A 78 -13.41 3.08 -2.36
N GLY A 79 -12.58 4.04 -1.99
CA GLY A 79 -12.78 4.85 -0.77
C GLY A 79 -13.98 5.80 -0.84
N THR A 80 -14.42 6.16 -2.05
CA THR A 80 -15.57 7.08 -2.27
C THR A 80 -16.93 6.38 -2.35
N THR A 81 -17.02 5.06 -2.18
CA THR A 81 -18.33 4.39 -2.01
C THR A 81 -18.89 4.72 -0.63
N VAL A 82 -19.41 5.95 -0.48
CA VAL A 82 -20.42 6.26 0.53
C VAL A 82 -21.69 5.54 0.06
N PRO A 83 -22.20 4.54 0.80
CA PRO A 83 -23.49 3.95 0.48
C PRO A 83 -24.51 5.08 0.44
N GLY A 84 -25.26 5.18 -0.65
CA GLY A 84 -26.32 6.16 -0.80
C GLY A 84 -27.17 6.20 0.45
N GLU A 85 -27.27 7.37 1.04
CA GLU A 85 -28.23 7.76 2.04
C GLU A 85 -29.63 7.46 1.46
N VAL A 86 -30.18 6.31 1.81
CA VAL A 86 -31.59 6.00 1.60
C VAL A 86 -32.35 6.52 2.81
N ALA A 87 -32.90 7.73 2.65
CA ALA A 87 -33.98 8.27 3.45
C ALA A 87 -35.22 8.45 2.56
#